data_AF-A0A7X7MT96-F1
#
_entry.id   AF-A0A7X7MT96-F1
#
_cell.length_a   1.000
_cell.length_b   1.000
_cell.length_c   1.000
_cell.angle_alpha   90.00
_cell.angle_beta   90.00
_cell.angle_gamma   90.00
#
_symmetry.space_group_name_H-M   'P 1'
#
loop_
_entity.id
_entity.type
_entity.pdbx_description
1 polymer ?
#
loop_
_entity_poly.entity_id
_entity_poly.type
_entity_poly.pdbx_seq_one_letter_code
_entity_poly.pdbx_strand_id
1 'polypeptide(L)'
;MTRRCGWGAFILCAAALTVRGADKKMIGHSWDLLAVRPADVARNLDAWEQVPLDGISLTLRKKLPDDTSVSFGTIMTDPPWQRAWFTEELASLRQCCSRNLKHNFMTTFWAPNKRLAWDDDAAWERFARSIGVMAWLAKESGAKGI
;
A
#
# COMPACT_ATOMS: atom_id res chain seq x y z
N MET A 1 43.00 -21.44 -63.19
CA MET A 1 41.91 -20.43 -63.31
C MET A 1 40.61 -21.21 -63.23
N THR A 2 39.67 -21.02 -62.30
CA THR A 2 39.15 -19.78 -61.69
C THR A 2 38.40 -20.15 -60.40
N ARG A 3 38.74 -19.50 -59.28
CA ARG A 3 38.06 -19.62 -57.99
C ARG A 3 36.70 -18.92 -58.05
N ARG A 4 35.61 -19.59 -57.67
CA ARG A 4 34.32 -18.94 -57.40
C ARG A 4 34.28 -18.50 -55.93
N CYS A 5 34.36 -17.20 -55.74
CA CYS A 5 34.11 -16.50 -54.49
C CYS A 5 32.59 -16.25 -54.40
N GLY A 6 31.93 -16.76 -53.35
CA GLY A 6 30.51 -16.57 -53.10
C GLY A 6 30.32 -15.88 -51.75
N TRP A 7 29.85 -14.65 -51.80
CA TRP A 7 29.74 -13.69 -50.70
C TRP A 7 28.76 -14.15 -49.62
N GLY A 8 29.21 -14.14 -48.35
CA GLY A 8 28.33 -14.23 -47.19
C GLY A 8 27.75 -12.86 -46.87
N ALA A 9 26.44 -12.68 -47.04
CA ALA A 9 25.73 -11.49 -46.60
C ALA A 9 25.52 -11.57 -45.07
N PHE A 10 26.31 -10.80 -44.31
CA PHE A 10 26.06 -10.56 -42.89
C PHE A 10 24.96 -9.51 -42.76
N ILE A 11 23.76 -9.94 -42.37
CA ILE A 11 22.68 -9.05 -41.95
C ILE A 11 23.02 -8.60 -40.52
N LEU A 12 23.48 -7.35 -40.37
CA LEU A 12 23.61 -6.70 -39.08
C LEU A 12 22.23 -6.26 -38.59
N CYS A 13 21.62 -7.04 -37.71
CA CYS A 13 20.51 -6.57 -36.88
C CYS A 13 21.03 -5.53 -35.88
N ALA A 14 20.91 -4.25 -36.21
CA ALA A 14 21.11 -3.16 -35.26
C ALA A 14 19.92 -3.13 -34.29
N ALA A 15 20.00 -3.90 -33.20
CA ALA A 15 19.10 -3.75 -32.08
C ALA A 15 19.41 -2.41 -31.39
N ALA A 16 18.57 -1.40 -31.63
CA ALA A 16 18.61 -0.17 -30.85
C ALA A 16 18.21 -0.52 -29.41
N LEU A 17 19.22 -0.69 -28.54
CA LEU A 17 19.06 -0.74 -27.09
C LEU A 17 18.55 0.63 -26.65
N THR A 18 17.24 0.81 -26.67
CA THR A 18 16.61 1.92 -25.96
C THR A 18 16.72 1.63 -24.47
N VAL A 19 17.78 2.14 -23.85
CA VAL A 19 17.81 2.29 -22.40
C VAL A 19 16.79 3.36 -22.06
N ARG A 20 15.51 2.97 -21.93
CA ARG A 20 14.61 3.71 -21.04
C ARG A 20 15.19 3.51 -19.65
N GLY A 21 15.67 4.59 -19.02
CA GLY A 21 15.94 4.55 -17.59
C GLY A 21 14.70 3.98 -16.90
N ALA A 22 14.88 3.09 -15.92
CA ALA A 22 13.76 2.48 -15.22
C ALA A 22 12.80 3.59 -14.76
N ASP A 23 11.51 3.47 -15.10
CA ASP A 23 10.49 4.40 -14.65
C ASP A 23 10.59 4.47 -13.12
N LYS A 24 10.89 5.66 -12.59
CA LYS A 24 11.09 5.84 -11.16
C LYS A 24 9.76 5.60 -10.47
N LYS A 25 9.74 4.60 -9.59
CA LYS A 25 8.55 4.33 -8.78
C LYS A 25 8.40 5.37 -7.70
N MET A 26 7.25 6.05 -7.67
CA MET A 26 6.95 7.04 -6.65
C MET A 26 5.79 6.58 -5.77
N ILE A 27 5.96 6.72 -4.46
CA ILE A 27 4.94 6.41 -3.47
C ILE A 27 4.51 7.74 -2.84
N GLY A 28 3.21 8.03 -2.88
CA GLY A 28 2.65 9.20 -2.22
C GLY A 28 2.62 8.98 -0.70
N HIS A 29 3.42 9.76 0.04
CA HIS A 29 3.39 9.80 1.49
C HIS A 29 3.65 11.22 2.02
N SER A 30 2.72 11.77 2.79
CA SER A 30 2.89 13.05 3.50
C SER A 30 1.83 13.19 4.60
N TRP A 31 1.94 14.24 5.42
CA TRP A 31 0.93 14.60 6.43
C TRP A 31 -0.44 14.92 5.80
N ASP A 32 -0.48 15.46 4.59
CA ASP A 32 -1.72 15.74 3.86
C ASP A 32 -2.46 14.46 3.43
N LEU A 33 -1.73 13.35 3.31
CA LEU A 33 -2.30 12.06 2.93
C LEU A 33 -2.89 11.27 4.11
N LEU A 34 -2.82 11.80 5.34
CA LEU A 34 -3.43 11.18 6.52
C LEU A 34 -4.96 11.18 6.52
N ALA A 35 -5.58 11.85 5.55
CA ALA A 35 -7.01 11.82 5.29
C ALA A 35 -7.40 10.84 4.17
N VAL A 36 -6.44 10.24 3.47
CA VAL A 36 -6.71 9.35 2.33
C VAL A 36 -7.23 8.01 2.84
N ARG A 37 -8.50 7.72 2.55
CA ARG A 37 -9.15 6.46 2.89
C ARG A 37 -9.19 5.54 1.67
N PRO A 38 -9.11 4.20 1.85
CA PRO A 38 -9.21 3.24 0.76
C PRO A 38 -10.45 3.43 -0.12
N ALA A 39 -11.60 3.74 0.47
CA ALA A 39 -12.83 3.96 -0.28
C ALA A 39 -12.74 5.17 -1.24
N ASP A 40 -12.03 6.23 -0.85
CA ASP A 40 -11.86 7.42 -1.70
C ASP A 40 -10.88 7.13 -2.85
N VAL A 41 -9.86 6.31 -2.63
CA VAL A 41 -8.94 5.86 -3.69
C VAL A 41 -9.65 4.91 -4.66
N ALA A 42 -10.36 3.92 -4.13
CA ALA A 42 -11.10 2.92 -4.91
C ALA A 42 -12.14 3.57 -5.85
N ARG A 43 -12.84 4.61 -5.40
CA ARG A 43 -13.81 5.37 -6.24
C ARG A 43 -13.14 6.13 -7.39
N ASN A 44 -11.84 6.40 -7.33
CA ASN A 44 -11.13 7.29 -8.26
C ASN A 44 -9.98 6.59 -9.00
N LEU A 45 -9.97 5.26 -9.12
CA LEU A 45 -8.85 4.50 -9.67
C LEU A 45 -8.40 4.97 -11.06
N ASP A 46 -9.32 5.38 -11.94
CA ASP A 46 -8.97 5.86 -13.28
C ASP A 46 -8.17 7.18 -13.23
N ALA A 47 -8.45 8.05 -12.26
CA ALA A 47 -7.68 9.28 -12.05
C ALA A 47 -6.29 8.97 -11.47
N TRP A 48 -6.19 7.96 -10.60
CA TRP A 48 -4.90 7.51 -10.05
C TRP A 48 -3.99 6.90 -11.11
N GLU A 49 -4.52 6.39 -12.22
CA GLU A 49 -3.70 5.90 -13.35
C GLU A 49 -3.06 7.02 -14.17
N GLN A 50 -3.55 8.26 -14.04
CA GLN A 50 -3.01 9.41 -14.77
C GLN A 50 -1.87 10.12 -14.03
N VAL A 51 -1.62 9.77 -12.76
CA VAL A 51 -0.54 10.34 -11.97
C VAL A 51 0.65 9.38 -11.89
N PRO A 52 1.90 9.88 -11.78
CA PRO A 52 3.10 9.04 -11.77
C PRO A 52 3.33 8.39 -10.41
N LEU A 53 2.31 7.71 -9.87
CA LEU A 53 2.36 7.01 -8.58
C LEU A 53 2.15 5.52 -8.77
N ASP A 54 3.04 4.74 -8.14
CA ASP A 54 2.97 3.28 -8.06
C ASP A 54 2.32 2.82 -6.75
N GLY A 55 2.10 3.73 -5.81
CA GLY A 55 1.51 3.44 -4.51
C GLY A 55 1.24 4.69 -3.69
N ILE A 56 0.47 4.50 -2.63
CA ILE A 56 0.12 5.54 -1.67
C ILE A 56 -0.01 4.97 -0.26
N SER A 57 0.20 5.82 0.74
CA SER A 57 -0.16 5.54 2.12
C SER A 57 -1.68 5.65 2.35
N LEU A 58 -2.27 4.60 2.90
CA LEU A 58 -3.71 4.48 3.14
C LEU A 58 -4.01 4.48 4.64
N THR A 59 -4.94 5.33 5.05
CA THR A 59 -5.38 5.42 6.44
C THR A 59 -6.74 4.76 6.65
N LEU A 60 -6.90 4.11 7.80
CA LEU A 60 -8.19 3.57 8.23
C LEU A 60 -8.81 4.46 9.31
N ARG A 61 -10.09 4.76 9.14
CA ARG A 61 -10.96 5.42 10.12
C ARG A 61 -12.33 4.77 10.02
N LYS A 62 -12.87 4.30 11.14
CA LYS A 62 -14.19 3.65 11.19
C LYS A 62 -14.92 4.07 12.45
N LYS A 63 -16.24 4.28 12.32
CA LYS A 63 -17.16 4.30 13.46
C LYS A 63 -17.75 2.90 13.64
N LEU A 64 -17.71 2.40 14.86
CA LEU A 64 -18.35 1.15 15.26
C LEU A 64 -19.84 1.36 15.57
N PRO A 65 -20.65 0.30 15.68
CA PRO A 65 -22.10 0.41 15.94
C PRO A 65 -22.48 1.12 17.24
N ASP A 66 -21.57 1.17 18.21
CA ASP A 66 -21.71 1.86 19.49
C ASP A 66 -21.20 3.31 19.45
N ASP A 67 -21.00 3.87 18.26
CA ASP A 67 -20.40 5.19 18.00
C ASP A 67 -18.91 5.34 18.35
N THR A 68 -18.26 4.28 18.85
CA THR A 68 -16.83 4.29 19.12
C THR A 68 -16.04 4.50 17.82
N SER A 69 -15.07 5.41 17.83
CA SER A 69 -14.22 5.68 16.67
C SER A 69 -12.88 4.94 16.79
N VAL A 70 -12.58 4.11 15.80
CA VAL A 70 -11.27 3.45 15.65
C VAL A 70 -10.55 4.00 14.42
N SER A 71 -9.26 4.29 14.54
CA SER A 71 -8.46 4.81 13.44
C SER A 71 -6.98 4.49 13.58
N PHE A 72 -6.22 4.73 12.52
CA PHE A 72 -4.75 4.66 12.54
C PHE A 72 -4.10 5.40 13.73
N GLY A 73 -4.75 6.44 14.27
CA GLY A 73 -4.29 7.20 15.44
C GLY A 73 -4.66 6.60 16.80
N THR A 74 -5.60 5.64 16.85
CA THR A 74 -6.07 4.95 18.07
C THR A 74 -5.66 3.48 18.10
N ILE A 75 -4.71 3.07 17.25
CA ILE A 75 -4.27 1.67 17.11
C ILE A 75 -3.71 1.08 18.42
N MET A 76 -3.19 1.93 19.31
CA MET A 76 -2.57 1.54 20.58
C MET A 76 -3.54 1.58 21.77
N THR A 77 -4.79 2.00 21.56
CA THR A 77 -5.77 2.20 22.64
C THR A 77 -6.99 1.30 22.48
N ASP A 78 -7.84 1.30 23.49
CA ASP A 78 -9.12 0.60 23.43
C ASP A 78 -10.08 1.22 22.40
N PRO A 79 -10.99 0.40 21.82
CA PRO A 79 -11.03 -1.06 21.96
C PRO A 79 -9.98 -1.75 21.05
N PRO A 80 -9.47 -2.94 21.42
CA PRO A 80 -8.61 -3.72 20.54
C PRO A 80 -9.35 -4.09 19.25
N TRP A 81 -8.68 -3.94 18.11
CA TRP A 81 -9.32 -4.10 16.82
C TRP A 81 -9.70 -5.55 16.54
N GLN A 82 -10.82 -5.74 15.85
CA GLN A 82 -11.29 -7.04 15.40
C GLN A 82 -11.38 -7.09 13.88
N ARG A 83 -10.90 -8.19 13.27
CA ARG A 83 -10.91 -8.37 11.80
C ARG A 83 -12.30 -8.19 11.19
N ALA A 84 -13.33 -8.68 11.88
CA ALA A 84 -14.72 -8.64 11.41
C ALA A 84 -15.21 -7.20 11.14
N TRP A 85 -14.66 -6.20 11.83
CA TRP A 85 -15.03 -4.79 11.64
C TRP A 85 -14.56 -4.24 10.30
N PHE A 86 -13.57 -4.85 9.64
CA PHE A 86 -12.86 -4.29 8.49
C PHE A 86 -13.15 -5.01 7.17
N THR A 87 -14.26 -5.74 7.07
CA THR A 87 -14.60 -6.50 5.86
C THR A 87 -14.78 -5.58 4.63
N GLU A 88 -15.44 -4.43 4.83
CA GLU A 88 -15.67 -3.43 3.77
C GLU A 88 -14.38 -2.71 3.38
N GLU A 89 -13.57 -2.35 4.38
CA GLU A 89 -12.27 -1.71 4.18
C GLU A 89 -11.32 -2.66 3.43
N LEU A 90 -11.33 -3.95 3.75
CA LEU A 90 -10.54 -4.95 3.04
C LEU A 90 -10.93 -5.04 1.55
N ALA A 91 -12.23 -4.99 1.24
CA ALA A 91 -12.68 -4.97 -0.16
C ALA A 91 -12.16 -3.74 -0.91
N SER A 92 -12.26 -2.56 -0.29
CA SER A 92 -11.74 -1.31 -0.87
C SER A 92 -10.21 -1.35 -1.03
N LEU A 93 -9.49 -1.89 -0.04
CA LEU A 93 -8.04 -2.04 -0.10
C LEU A 93 -7.60 -2.98 -1.23
N ARG A 94 -8.32 -4.09 -1.45
CA ARG A 94 -8.08 -4.99 -2.59
C ARG A 94 -8.26 -4.28 -3.92
N GLN A 95 -9.27 -3.42 -4.03
CA GLN A 95 -9.46 -2.60 -5.23
C GLN A 95 -8.32 -1.59 -5.42
N CYS A 96 -7.86 -0.94 -4.35
CA CYS A 96 -6.71 -0.04 -4.41
C CYS A 96 -5.44 -0.74 -4.93
N CYS A 97 -5.24 -2.01 -4.56
CA CYS A 97 -4.02 -2.75 -4.90
C CYS A 97 -4.10 -3.56 -6.21
N SER A 98 -5.24 -3.52 -6.93
CA SER A 98 -5.45 -4.39 -8.11
C SER A 98 -4.92 -3.81 -9.43
N ARG A 99 -4.68 -2.49 -9.50
CA ARG A 99 -4.31 -1.76 -10.74
C ARG A 99 -2.87 -1.21 -10.68
N ASN A 100 -2.66 0.08 -10.98
CA ASN A 100 -1.34 0.72 -11.04
C ASN A 100 -0.72 0.96 -9.65
N LEU A 101 -1.56 1.18 -8.62
CA LEU A 101 -1.14 1.39 -7.23
C LEU A 101 -0.73 0.08 -6.53
N LYS A 102 0.27 -0.63 -7.06
CA LYS A 102 0.73 -1.94 -6.55
C LYS A 102 1.61 -1.85 -5.30
N HIS A 103 2.07 -0.65 -4.95
CA HIS A 103 3.02 -0.39 -3.87
C HIS A 103 2.39 0.43 -2.73
N ASN A 104 1.14 0.13 -2.40
CA ASN A 104 0.44 0.77 -1.29
C ASN A 104 0.97 0.31 0.07
N PHE A 105 0.91 1.21 1.05
CA PHE A 105 1.21 0.92 2.45
C PHE A 105 0.01 1.33 3.29
N MET A 106 -0.26 0.56 4.34
CA MET A 106 -1.14 1.04 5.40
C MET A 106 -0.42 2.15 6.18
N THR A 107 -1.12 2.87 7.05
CA THR A 107 -0.49 3.86 7.91
C THR A 107 -1.08 3.72 9.30
N THR A 108 -0.20 3.76 10.30
CA THR A 108 -0.53 3.82 11.73
C THR A 108 0.30 4.91 12.38
N PHE A 109 -0.20 5.44 13.49
CA PHE A 109 0.64 6.24 14.37
C PHE A 109 1.40 5.37 15.35
N TRP A 110 2.69 5.65 15.45
CA TRP A 110 3.57 5.11 16.49
C TRP A 110 3.56 5.98 17.77
N ALA A 111 3.13 7.24 17.65
CA ALA A 111 2.99 8.17 18.76
C ALA A 111 1.49 8.43 19.03
N PRO A 112 0.81 7.59 19.83
CA PRO A 112 -0.60 7.76 20.15
C PRO A 112 -0.78 8.94 21.10
N ASN A 113 -2.01 9.46 21.17
CA ASN A 113 -2.38 10.50 22.15
C ASN A 113 -2.09 10.09 23.60
N LYS A 114 -2.09 8.78 23.89
CA LYS A 114 -1.70 8.22 25.20
C LYS A 114 -0.59 7.19 25.00
N ARG A 115 0.62 7.52 25.45
CA ARG A 115 1.77 6.60 25.46
C ARG A 115 1.48 5.41 26.38
N LEU A 116 1.86 4.22 25.94
CA LEU A 116 1.81 3.02 26.77
C LEU A 116 2.95 3.05 27.80
N ALA A 117 2.66 2.64 29.03
CA ALA A 117 3.69 2.41 30.02
C ALA A 117 4.56 1.22 29.57
N TRP A 118 5.86 1.29 29.83
CA TRP A 118 6.80 0.26 29.38
C TRP A 118 6.58 -1.09 30.08
N ASP A 119 6.04 -1.07 31.29
CA ASP A 119 5.77 -2.22 32.17
C ASP A 119 4.30 -2.67 32.17
N ASP A 120 3.45 -2.10 31.29
CA ASP A 120 2.05 -2.50 31.15
C ASP A 120 1.90 -3.54 30.02
N ASP A 121 2.17 -4.81 30.34
CA ASP A 121 2.04 -5.93 29.41
C ASP A 121 0.65 -6.03 28.79
N ALA A 122 -0.39 -5.73 29.57
CA ALA A 122 -1.77 -5.76 29.07
C ALA A 122 -1.98 -4.70 27.98
N ALA A 123 -1.43 -3.50 28.12
CA ALA A 123 -1.48 -2.47 27.09
C ALA A 123 -0.72 -2.87 25.82
N TRP A 124 0.47 -3.46 25.97
CA TRP A 124 1.24 -3.97 24.83
C TRP A 124 0.52 -5.12 24.12
N GLU A 125 -0.15 -6.02 24.86
CA GLU A 125 -0.96 -7.08 24.27
C GLU A 125 -2.12 -6.51 23.45
N ARG A 126 -2.82 -5.48 23.96
CA ARG A 126 -3.90 -4.80 23.22
C ARG A 126 -3.40 -4.17 21.92
N PHE A 127 -2.27 -3.46 21.98
CA PHE A 127 -1.65 -2.89 20.78
C PHE A 127 -1.23 -3.99 19.79
N ALA A 128 -0.59 -5.07 20.27
CA ALA A 128 -0.18 -6.20 19.44
C ALA A 128 -1.36 -6.84 18.68
N ARG A 129 -2.52 -6.97 19.33
CA ARG A 129 -3.76 -7.42 18.68
C ARG A 129 -4.19 -6.47 17.57
N SER A 130 -4.22 -5.17 17.84
CA SER A 130 -4.66 -4.16 16.86
C SER A 130 -3.71 -4.03 15.67
N ILE A 131 -2.40 -3.95 15.89
CA ILE A 131 -1.42 -3.92 14.80
C ILE A 131 -1.40 -5.24 14.02
N GLY A 132 -1.72 -6.37 14.67
CA GLY A 132 -1.94 -7.65 14.00
C GLY A 132 -3.12 -7.63 13.02
N VAL A 133 -4.20 -6.90 13.33
CA VAL A 133 -5.30 -6.66 12.38
C VAL A 133 -4.83 -5.81 11.21
N MET A 134 -4.04 -4.77 11.45
CA MET A 134 -3.47 -3.95 10.38
C MET A 134 -2.54 -4.76 9.46
N ALA A 135 -1.70 -5.62 10.03
CA ALA A 135 -0.82 -6.52 9.27
C ALA A 135 -1.63 -7.52 8.43
N TRP A 136 -2.70 -8.06 8.99
CA TRP A 136 -3.64 -8.90 8.26
C TRP A 136 -4.29 -8.16 7.09
N LEU A 137 -4.76 -6.92 7.29
CA LEU A 137 -5.32 -6.10 6.21
C LEU A 137 -4.30 -5.81 5.11
N ALA A 138 -3.06 -5.46 5.47
CA ALA A 138 -1.99 -5.22 4.50
C ALA A 138 -1.74 -6.48 3.65
N LYS A 139 -1.62 -7.64 4.30
CA LYS A 139 -1.41 -8.93 3.62
C LYS A 139 -2.58 -9.30 2.70
N GLU A 140 -3.80 -9.28 3.21
CA GLU A 140 -4.99 -9.77 2.49
C GLU A 140 -5.46 -8.83 1.37
N SER A 141 -5.02 -7.57 1.40
CA SER A 141 -5.30 -6.60 0.34
C SER A 141 -4.29 -6.61 -0.79
N GLY A 142 -3.08 -7.14 -0.55
CA GLY A 142 -1.96 -7.03 -1.48
C GLY A 142 -1.11 -5.76 -1.31
N ALA A 143 -1.36 -4.96 -0.27
CA ALA A 143 -0.49 -3.87 0.13
C ALA A 143 0.90 -4.42 0.53
N LYS A 144 1.93 -3.57 0.46
CA LYS A 144 3.33 -3.96 0.71
C LYS A 144 3.73 -3.92 2.18
N GLY A 145 2.94 -3.28 3.03
CA GLY A 145 3.23 -3.21 4.46
C GLY A 145 2.34 -2.23 5.20
N ILE A 146 2.80 -1.88 6.40
CA ILE A 146 2.29 -0.82 7.29
C ILE A 146 3.33 0.29 7.35
#